data_AF-A7SYX9-F1
#
_entry.id   AF-A7SYX9-F1
#
_cell.length_a   1.000
_cell.length_b   1.000
_cell.length_c   1.000
_cell.angle_alpha   90.00
_cell.angle_beta   90.00
_cell.angle_gamma   90.00
#
_symmetry.space_group_name_H-M   'P 1'
#
loop_
_entity.id
_entity.type
_entity.pdbx_description
1 polymer ?
#
loop_
_entity_poly.entity_id
_entity_poly.type
_entity_poly.pdbx_seq_one_letter_code
_entity_poly.pdbx_strand_id
1 'polypeptide(L)'
;MQLVESVRGNDGKDEPSPNTDSSCDREDFEDSEEPFEKELCELWDMSMNADVAKFLQEVDATEFLLDVILKSKRARITEICVGVLGNMACCPDVCVNMMKNSELVDIITALLDENADTPILLETTRMIHVFITNNDTKEEWIKSLKKTFQNFIFILENSLNVELLLNCAHVVDSSFDSSDELLSEWVDSHLVTAVCEALKQVQSKQMQAAEALLHILQLVSTLEKGVEALVSCQSIIPMLCHFIAESGHDEGGIIVGRELSLTACFSVLNVILLAEPAEVLRAMEKDARIMKILMGLLGYSCKIHRKRARSSVRFSFSEDEKNGQELEAKAPAQNKSDQDNNGHSKEEHNDFTEKTETRRDSLEAANANADNHETRQTRFSTDSKTHDGASDDVLECDIHHQYFTVVIGLLKDILLESSVAPACVSKMLAPHEKMLEKIVNYARRINTYREAIQDLIDATLSTPSLHKRLVTDHHESTQKNQS
;
A
#
# COMPACT_ATOMS: atom_id res chain seq x y z
N MET A 1 -3.35 28.88 -14.49
CA MET A 1 -3.12 29.72 -15.68
C MET A 1 -2.30 31.00 -15.44
N GLN A 2 -2.16 31.56 -14.22
CA GLN A 2 -1.47 32.85 -14.05
C GLN A 2 0.03 32.83 -14.42
N LEU A 3 0.72 31.68 -14.32
CA LEU A 3 2.09 31.54 -14.83
C LEU A 3 2.18 31.76 -16.36
N VAL A 4 1.18 31.28 -17.11
CA VAL A 4 1.11 31.37 -18.59
C VAL A 4 0.84 32.81 -19.05
N GLU A 5 0.09 33.59 -18.27
CA GLU A 5 -0.20 34.99 -18.58
C GLU A 5 0.99 35.93 -18.31
N SER A 6 1.80 35.65 -17.26
CA SER A 6 2.87 36.53 -16.80
C SER A 6 4.03 36.74 -17.81
N VAL A 7 4.15 35.85 -18.81
CA VAL A 7 5.20 35.92 -19.86
C VAL A 7 4.80 36.85 -21.03
N ARG A 8 3.52 37.26 -21.13
CA ARG A 8 2.96 37.95 -22.32
C ARG A 8 2.72 39.44 -22.12
N GLY A 9 3.77 40.23 -21.85
CA GLY A 9 3.60 41.63 -21.44
C GLY A 9 4.63 42.65 -21.92
N ASN A 10 4.71 42.95 -23.23
CA ASN A 10 4.81 44.35 -23.68
C ASN A 10 4.54 44.50 -25.20
N ASP A 11 3.44 45.16 -25.57
CA ASP A 11 3.39 46.15 -26.67
C ASP A 11 1.98 46.75 -26.76
N GLY A 12 1.88 48.05 -27.02
CA GLY A 12 0.61 48.74 -27.17
C GLY A 12 0.77 50.18 -27.65
N LYS A 13 -0.34 50.72 -28.21
CA LYS A 13 -0.53 52.02 -28.93
C LYS A 13 -0.54 51.90 -30.47
N ASP A 14 -1.44 52.54 -31.23
CA ASP A 14 -2.58 53.44 -30.92
C ASP A 14 -3.68 53.39 -32.03
N GLU A 15 -4.94 53.58 -31.61
CA GLU A 15 -6.11 54.22 -32.29
C GLU A 15 -6.68 53.77 -33.70
N PRO A 16 -7.97 54.11 -34.02
CA PRO A 16 -8.80 53.27 -34.90
C PRO A 16 -9.50 53.94 -36.14
N SER A 17 -10.29 53.11 -36.86
CA SER A 17 -11.40 53.41 -37.81
C SER A 17 -11.10 53.44 -39.33
N PRO A 18 -12.10 53.26 -40.23
CA PRO A 18 -13.32 52.44 -40.12
C PRO A 18 -13.65 51.55 -41.36
N ASN A 19 -14.54 50.57 -41.14
CA ASN A 19 -15.48 49.94 -42.10
C ASN A 19 -14.98 49.39 -43.46
N THR A 20 -14.93 48.05 -43.53
CA THR A 20 -15.46 47.31 -44.68
C THR A 20 -16.26 46.10 -44.19
N ASP A 21 -17.50 45.96 -44.65
CA ASP A 21 -18.29 44.74 -44.43
C ASP A 21 -17.59 43.54 -45.08
N SER A 22 -17.29 42.54 -44.26
CA SER A 22 -16.81 41.23 -44.69
C SER A 22 -17.46 40.17 -43.82
N SER A 23 -18.68 39.80 -44.16
CA SER A 23 -19.40 38.67 -43.57
C SER A 23 -18.92 37.36 -44.22
N CYS A 24 -17.70 36.95 -43.86
CA CYS A 24 -17.12 35.64 -44.15
C CYS A 24 -16.05 35.33 -43.09
N ASP A 25 -15.56 34.09 -43.05
CA ASP A 25 -14.36 33.67 -42.32
C ASP A 25 -14.49 33.65 -40.78
N ARG A 26 -15.60 33.08 -40.26
CA ARG A 26 -15.70 32.69 -38.84
C ARG A 26 -16.22 31.28 -38.57
N GLU A 27 -16.48 30.50 -39.61
CA GLU A 27 -16.99 29.11 -39.50
C GLU A 27 -15.99 28.04 -40.02
N ASP A 28 -14.92 28.43 -40.73
CA ASP A 28 -13.96 27.48 -41.35
C ASP A 28 -12.73 27.11 -40.49
N PHE A 29 -12.53 27.71 -39.31
CA PHE A 29 -11.35 27.43 -38.48
C PHE A 29 -11.52 26.23 -37.52
N GLU A 30 -12.74 25.95 -37.06
CA GLU A 30 -12.98 24.88 -36.08
C GLU A 30 -12.89 23.46 -36.69
N ASP A 31 -13.29 23.29 -37.97
CA ASP A 31 -13.18 22.02 -38.73
C ASP A 31 -11.72 21.63 -39.07
N SER A 32 -10.77 22.57 -39.02
CA SER A 32 -9.40 22.35 -39.49
C SER A 32 -8.50 21.54 -38.53
N GLU A 33 -8.92 21.40 -37.27
CA GLU A 33 -8.13 20.78 -36.20
C GLU A 33 -8.54 19.33 -35.89
N GLU A 34 -9.70 18.83 -36.35
CA GLU A 34 -10.08 17.42 -36.16
C GLU A 34 -9.07 16.43 -36.79
N PRO A 35 -8.50 16.67 -37.99
CA PRO A 35 -7.46 15.81 -38.54
C PRO A 35 -6.20 15.78 -37.68
N PHE A 36 -5.80 16.93 -37.13
CA PHE A 36 -4.63 17.06 -36.26
C PHE A 36 -4.84 16.38 -34.90
N GLU A 37 -6.02 16.55 -34.29
CA GLU A 37 -6.39 15.85 -33.05
C GLU A 37 -6.38 14.32 -33.26
N LYS A 38 -6.82 13.85 -34.43
CA LYS A 38 -6.76 12.42 -34.79
C LYS A 38 -5.33 11.92 -34.96
N GLU A 39 -4.46 12.66 -35.65
CA GLU A 39 -3.03 12.33 -35.79
C GLU A 39 -2.33 12.30 -34.42
N LEU A 40 -2.66 13.22 -33.51
CA LEU A 40 -2.17 13.19 -32.13
C LEU A 40 -2.71 11.99 -31.33
N CYS A 41 -3.96 11.57 -31.52
CA CYS A 41 -4.49 10.35 -30.89
C CYS A 41 -3.76 9.10 -31.40
N GLU A 42 -3.52 9.00 -32.71
CA GLU A 42 -2.73 7.89 -33.29
C GLU A 42 -1.29 7.88 -32.73
N LEU A 43 -0.68 9.06 -32.52
CA LEU A 43 0.61 9.19 -31.84
C LEU A 43 0.54 8.73 -30.37
N TRP A 44 -0.52 9.06 -29.64
CA TRP A 44 -0.72 8.63 -28.25
C TRP A 44 -0.79 7.10 -28.15
N ASP A 45 -1.59 6.45 -29.00
CA ASP A 45 -1.66 4.98 -29.05
C ASP A 45 -0.29 4.33 -29.34
N MET A 46 0.48 4.90 -30.28
CA MET A 46 1.82 4.40 -30.62
C MET A 46 2.86 4.65 -29.51
N SER A 47 2.76 5.77 -28.79
CA SER A 47 3.74 6.19 -27.77
C SER A 47 3.89 5.24 -26.58
N MET A 48 2.92 4.33 -26.37
CA MET A 48 3.00 3.26 -25.37
C MET A 48 4.11 2.24 -25.68
N ASN A 49 4.56 2.16 -26.94
CA ASN A 49 5.69 1.31 -27.33
C ASN A 49 7.03 1.99 -26.97
N ALA A 50 7.89 1.30 -26.21
CA ALA A 50 9.18 1.83 -25.75
C ALA A 50 10.14 2.23 -26.89
N ASP A 51 10.09 1.57 -28.05
CA ASP A 51 10.91 1.95 -29.21
C ASP A 51 10.39 3.22 -29.88
N VAL A 52 9.05 3.44 -29.86
CA VAL A 52 8.44 4.70 -30.31
C VAL A 52 8.77 5.82 -29.33
N ALA A 53 8.68 5.59 -28.01
CA ALA A 53 9.08 6.56 -27.00
C ALA A 53 10.53 7.02 -27.16
N LYS A 54 11.46 6.09 -27.44
CA LYS A 54 12.86 6.39 -27.74
C LYS A 54 13.00 7.21 -29.02
N PHE A 55 12.35 6.81 -30.11
CA PHE A 55 12.36 7.56 -31.37
C PHE A 55 11.81 8.99 -31.19
N LEU A 56 10.74 9.17 -30.41
CA LEU A 56 10.19 10.50 -30.10
C LEU A 56 11.19 11.37 -29.31
N GLN A 57 11.94 10.78 -28.38
CA GLN A 57 13.02 11.46 -27.68
C GLN A 57 14.24 11.75 -28.57
N GLU A 58 14.51 10.96 -29.62
CA GLU A 58 15.56 11.22 -30.61
C GLU A 58 15.22 12.38 -31.58
N VAL A 59 13.95 12.77 -31.70
CA VAL A 59 13.47 13.85 -32.57
C VAL A 59 12.97 15.08 -31.81
N ASP A 60 13.42 15.27 -30.56
CA ASP A 60 13.08 16.40 -29.68
C ASP A 60 11.56 16.62 -29.50
N ALA A 61 10.78 15.52 -29.48
CA ALA A 61 9.32 15.60 -29.34
C ALA A 61 8.88 16.14 -27.96
N THR A 62 9.71 15.95 -26.92
CA THR A 62 9.46 16.46 -25.56
C THR A 62 9.30 17.98 -25.58
N GLU A 63 10.28 18.68 -26.16
CA GLU A 63 10.30 20.13 -26.35
C GLU A 63 9.06 20.58 -27.12
N PHE A 64 8.77 19.95 -28.26
CA PHE A 64 7.63 20.29 -29.10
C PHE A 64 6.28 20.12 -28.39
N LEU A 65 6.08 19.02 -27.66
CA LEU A 65 4.81 18.74 -26.96
C LEU A 65 4.59 19.70 -25.78
N LEU A 66 5.65 20.07 -25.05
CA LEU A 66 5.58 21.12 -24.02
C LEU A 66 5.21 22.48 -24.63
N ASP A 67 5.78 22.79 -25.79
CA ASP A 67 5.49 24.00 -26.56
C ASP A 67 4.02 24.05 -27.02
N VAL A 68 3.43 22.90 -27.40
CA VAL A 68 1.99 22.76 -27.71
C VAL A 68 1.13 22.91 -26.46
N ILE A 69 1.50 22.29 -25.34
CA ILE A 69 0.80 22.40 -24.04
C ILE A 69 0.69 23.88 -23.61
N LEU A 70 1.78 24.65 -23.73
CA LEU A 70 1.80 26.08 -23.37
C LEU A 70 0.98 26.99 -24.31
N LYS A 71 0.76 26.58 -25.56
CA LYS A 71 0.12 27.41 -26.60
C LYS A 71 -1.32 27.01 -26.90
N SER A 72 -1.70 25.78 -26.61
CA SER A 72 -3.03 25.23 -26.84
C SER A 72 -4.09 25.96 -26.02
N LYS A 73 -5.25 26.18 -26.65
CA LYS A 73 -6.49 26.59 -25.98
C LYS A 73 -7.51 25.46 -25.84
N ARG A 74 -7.20 24.28 -26.39
CA ARG A 74 -8.08 23.11 -26.41
C ARG A 74 -7.62 22.12 -25.34
N ALA A 75 -8.46 21.92 -24.34
CA ALA A 75 -8.23 20.96 -23.26
C ALA A 75 -7.86 19.56 -23.81
N ARG A 76 -8.55 19.11 -24.86
CA ARG A 76 -8.32 17.81 -25.49
C ARG A 76 -6.94 17.67 -26.14
N ILE A 77 -6.44 18.70 -26.83
CA ILE A 77 -5.08 18.68 -27.39
C ILE A 77 -4.05 18.66 -26.26
N THR A 78 -4.26 19.45 -25.21
CA THR A 78 -3.39 19.48 -24.03
C THR A 78 -3.35 18.12 -23.33
N GLU A 79 -4.52 17.50 -23.09
CA GLU A 79 -4.65 16.14 -22.55
C GLU A 79 -3.85 15.13 -23.36
N ILE A 80 -4.03 15.09 -24.69
CA ILE A 80 -3.31 14.15 -25.57
C ILE A 80 -1.80 14.37 -25.50
N CYS A 81 -1.32 15.62 -25.56
CA CYS A 81 0.11 15.91 -25.45
C CYS A 81 0.71 15.48 -24.10
N VAL A 82 0.01 15.72 -22.99
CA VAL A 82 0.42 15.26 -21.65
C VAL A 82 0.40 13.73 -21.58
N GLY A 83 -0.59 13.07 -22.19
CA GLY A 83 -0.68 11.61 -22.27
C GLY A 83 0.46 10.96 -23.07
N VAL A 84 0.87 11.57 -24.20
CA VAL A 84 2.04 11.17 -24.98
C VAL A 84 3.32 11.30 -24.15
N LEU A 85 3.53 12.46 -23.49
CA LEU A 85 4.68 12.67 -22.60
C LEU A 85 4.69 11.67 -21.43
N GLY A 86 3.53 11.40 -20.83
CA GLY A 86 3.36 10.44 -19.75
C GLY A 86 3.58 8.99 -20.19
N ASN A 87 3.41 8.66 -21.47
CA ASN A 87 3.80 7.37 -22.04
C ASN A 87 5.30 7.29 -22.33
N MET A 88 5.88 8.38 -22.87
CA MET A 88 7.32 8.49 -23.08
C MET A 88 8.11 8.33 -21.77
N ALA A 89 7.65 8.98 -20.69
CA ALA A 89 8.25 8.90 -19.36
C ALA A 89 8.24 7.49 -18.75
N CYS A 90 7.39 6.56 -19.21
CA CYS A 90 7.41 5.16 -18.77
C CYS A 90 8.67 4.40 -19.20
N CYS A 91 9.44 4.91 -20.17
CA CYS A 91 10.75 4.37 -20.53
C CYS A 91 11.85 5.04 -19.67
N PRO A 92 12.60 4.32 -18.81
CA PRO A 92 13.53 4.93 -17.86
C PRO A 92 14.59 5.84 -18.51
N ASP A 93 15.20 5.41 -19.62
CA ASP A 93 16.17 6.21 -20.36
C ASP A 93 15.55 7.53 -20.87
N VAL A 94 14.31 7.47 -21.36
CA VAL A 94 13.59 8.65 -21.87
C VAL A 94 13.21 9.58 -20.72
N CYS A 95 12.67 9.04 -19.62
CA CYS A 95 12.35 9.76 -18.39
C CYS A 95 13.53 10.64 -17.90
N VAL A 96 14.73 10.07 -17.82
CA VAL A 96 15.96 10.80 -17.41
C VAL A 96 16.41 11.82 -18.46
N ASN A 97 16.19 11.56 -19.76
CA ASN A 97 16.48 12.54 -20.80
C ASN A 97 15.50 13.73 -20.79
N MET A 98 14.21 13.50 -20.55
CA MET A 98 13.17 14.54 -20.44
C MET A 98 13.52 15.57 -19.34
N MET A 99 14.07 15.11 -18.21
CA MET A 99 14.50 16.00 -17.10
C MET A 99 15.62 16.99 -17.46
N LYS A 100 16.29 16.83 -18.61
CA LYS A 100 17.25 17.84 -19.10
C LYS A 100 16.57 19.13 -19.56
N ASN A 101 15.27 19.07 -19.84
CA ASN A 101 14.46 20.24 -20.15
C ASN A 101 14.07 20.95 -18.85
N SER A 102 14.70 22.10 -18.58
CA SER A 102 14.51 22.86 -17.33
C SER A 102 13.10 23.42 -17.13
N GLU A 103 12.28 23.49 -18.18
CA GLU A 103 10.91 24.01 -18.09
C GLU A 103 9.88 22.90 -17.82
N LEU A 104 10.22 21.63 -18.08
CA LEU A 104 9.32 20.47 -17.92
C LEU A 104 8.61 20.47 -16.56
N VAL A 105 9.35 20.59 -15.46
CA VAL A 105 8.78 20.49 -14.12
C VAL A 105 7.86 21.65 -13.80
N ASP A 106 8.23 22.89 -14.16
CA ASP A 106 7.39 24.07 -13.93
C ASP A 106 6.13 24.06 -14.84
N ILE A 107 6.22 23.57 -16.08
CA ILE A 107 5.06 23.42 -16.98
C ILE A 107 4.08 22.38 -16.44
N ILE A 108 4.57 21.18 -16.09
CA ILE A 108 3.71 20.08 -15.64
C ILE A 108 3.12 20.35 -14.25
N THR A 109 3.85 21.01 -13.35
CA THR A 109 3.27 21.45 -12.06
C THR A 109 2.21 22.53 -12.24
N ALA A 110 2.33 23.43 -13.24
CA ALA A 110 1.30 24.42 -13.55
C ALA A 110 0.00 23.80 -14.14
N LEU A 111 0.02 22.56 -14.61
CA LEU A 111 -1.19 21.83 -15.05
C LEU A 111 -2.04 21.30 -13.88
N LEU A 112 -1.53 21.35 -12.63
CA LEU A 112 -2.30 20.99 -11.43
C LEU A 112 -3.21 22.12 -10.91
N ASP A 113 -3.22 23.29 -11.56
CA ASP A 113 -4.06 24.43 -11.17
C ASP A 113 -5.56 24.06 -11.09
N GLU A 114 -6.28 24.64 -10.13
CA GLU A 114 -7.68 24.31 -9.76
C GLU A 114 -8.72 24.36 -10.89
N ASN A 115 -8.38 24.98 -12.03
CA ASN A 115 -9.25 25.12 -13.20
C ASN A 115 -8.91 24.12 -14.34
N ALA A 116 -8.00 23.18 -14.12
CA ALA A 116 -7.64 22.17 -15.13
C ALA A 116 -8.75 21.11 -15.29
N ASP A 117 -9.05 20.73 -16.53
CA ASP A 117 -10.01 19.67 -16.82
C ASP A 117 -9.54 18.32 -16.26
N THR A 118 -10.49 17.53 -15.72
CA THR A 118 -10.22 16.23 -15.10
C THR A 118 -9.32 15.28 -15.91
N PRO A 119 -9.44 15.16 -17.25
CA PRO A 119 -8.53 14.32 -18.03
C PRO A 119 -7.07 14.83 -18.05
N ILE A 120 -6.87 16.16 -18.10
CA ILE A 120 -5.52 16.76 -18.01
C ILE A 120 -4.93 16.47 -16.64
N LEU A 121 -5.71 16.62 -15.56
CA LEU A 121 -5.27 16.28 -14.20
C LEU A 121 -4.93 14.79 -14.07
N LEU A 122 -5.70 13.90 -14.71
CA LEU A 122 -5.46 12.45 -14.68
C LEU A 122 -4.11 12.10 -15.32
N GLU A 123 -3.83 12.59 -16.52
CA GLU A 123 -2.55 12.35 -17.20
C GLU A 123 -1.37 13.07 -16.51
N THR A 124 -1.59 14.28 -16.00
CA THR A 124 -0.58 15.05 -15.24
C THR A 124 -0.17 14.29 -13.98
N THR A 125 -1.13 13.85 -13.18
CA THR A 125 -0.86 13.11 -11.92
C THR A 125 -0.26 11.73 -12.19
N ARG A 126 -0.69 11.04 -13.25
CA ARG A 126 -0.08 9.79 -13.73
C ARG A 126 1.39 9.97 -14.08
N MET A 127 1.72 11.01 -14.85
CA MET A 127 3.09 11.31 -15.27
C MET A 127 3.98 11.74 -14.09
N ILE A 128 3.46 12.56 -13.18
CA ILE A 128 4.18 12.93 -11.94
C ILE A 128 4.52 11.68 -11.11
N HIS A 129 3.60 10.73 -10.97
CA HIS A 129 3.87 9.46 -10.28
C HIS A 129 4.99 8.66 -10.98
N VAL A 130 4.98 8.55 -12.31
CA VAL A 130 6.05 7.89 -13.08
C VAL A 130 7.43 8.50 -12.78
N PHE A 131 7.52 9.83 -12.74
CA PHE A 131 8.77 10.52 -12.40
C PHE A 131 9.22 10.34 -10.94
N ILE A 132 8.29 10.34 -9.97
CA ILE A 132 8.62 10.13 -8.55
C ILE A 132 9.12 8.69 -8.33
N THR A 133 8.55 7.71 -9.02
CA THR A 133 8.92 6.29 -8.86
C THR A 133 10.26 5.96 -9.55
N ASN A 134 10.73 6.77 -10.50
CA ASN A 134 12.07 6.62 -11.08
C ASN A 134 13.15 7.24 -10.18
N ASN A 135 14.04 6.42 -9.63
CA ASN A 135 15.09 6.83 -8.70
C ASN A 135 16.04 7.92 -9.22
N ASP A 136 16.28 8.00 -10.54
CA ASP A 136 17.17 9.00 -11.13
C ASP A 136 16.51 10.40 -11.26
N THR A 137 15.17 10.47 -11.18
CA THR A 137 14.40 11.73 -11.33
C THR A 137 13.63 12.12 -10.06
N LYS A 138 13.38 11.15 -9.17
CA LYS A 138 12.68 11.26 -7.88
C LYS A 138 13.04 12.53 -7.09
N GLU A 139 14.33 12.76 -6.85
CA GLU A 139 14.82 13.88 -6.04
C GLU A 139 14.40 15.27 -6.53
N GLU A 140 14.32 15.49 -7.84
CA GLU A 140 13.99 16.79 -8.43
C GLU A 140 12.49 17.08 -8.37
N TRP A 141 11.68 16.04 -8.57
CA TRP A 141 10.23 16.10 -8.39
C TRP A 141 9.84 16.32 -6.94
N ILE A 142 10.43 15.57 -6.00
CA ILE A 142 10.23 15.73 -4.55
C ILE A 142 10.44 17.19 -4.10
N LYS A 143 11.47 17.87 -4.63
CA LYS A 143 11.74 19.30 -4.34
C LYS A 143 10.64 20.24 -4.88
N SER A 144 10.06 19.88 -6.02
CA SER A 144 9.11 20.72 -6.76
C SER A 144 7.68 20.56 -6.26
N LEU A 145 7.31 19.35 -5.80
CA LEU A 145 6.00 19.04 -5.21
C LEU A 145 5.66 19.93 -4.01
N LYS A 146 6.66 20.42 -3.25
CA LYS A 146 6.46 21.37 -2.14
C LYS A 146 5.55 22.55 -2.52
N LYS A 147 5.60 23.00 -3.77
CA LYS A 147 4.79 24.11 -4.29
C LYS A 147 3.34 23.69 -4.61
N THR A 148 3.09 22.41 -4.91
CA THR A 148 1.80 21.89 -5.44
C THR A 148 1.00 21.08 -4.43
N PHE A 149 1.44 21.04 -3.17
CA PHE A 149 0.77 20.33 -2.07
C PHE A 149 -0.75 20.62 -1.99
N GLN A 150 -1.12 21.90 -2.05
CA GLN A 150 -2.52 22.33 -1.95
C GLN A 150 -3.37 21.82 -3.12
N ASN A 151 -2.79 21.68 -4.31
CA ASN A 151 -3.47 21.09 -5.46
C ASN A 151 -3.83 19.62 -5.21
N PHE A 152 -2.92 18.84 -4.60
CA PHE A 152 -3.21 17.44 -4.24
C PHE A 152 -4.25 17.32 -3.12
N ILE A 153 -4.22 18.19 -2.09
CA ILE A 153 -5.31 18.27 -1.09
C ILE A 153 -6.64 18.54 -1.81
N PHE A 154 -6.69 19.58 -2.65
CA PHE A 154 -7.90 19.98 -3.34
C PHE A 154 -8.49 18.85 -4.19
N ILE A 155 -7.65 18.14 -4.96
CA ILE A 155 -8.10 17.01 -5.78
C ILE A 155 -8.59 15.84 -4.91
N LEU A 156 -7.88 15.50 -3.82
CA LEU A 156 -8.30 14.43 -2.91
C LEU A 156 -9.62 14.75 -2.20
N GLU A 157 -9.84 16.00 -1.81
CA GLU A 157 -11.05 16.45 -1.13
C GLU A 157 -12.28 16.59 -2.07
N ASN A 158 -12.08 16.98 -3.33
CA ASN A 158 -13.16 17.40 -4.23
C ASN A 158 -13.39 16.49 -5.45
N SER A 159 -12.47 15.60 -5.82
CA SER A 159 -12.64 14.76 -7.01
C SER A 159 -13.64 13.62 -6.81
N LEU A 160 -14.53 13.45 -7.78
CA LEU A 160 -15.38 12.26 -7.88
C LEU A 160 -14.77 11.18 -8.80
N ASN A 161 -13.69 11.48 -9.52
CA ASN A 161 -13.00 10.54 -10.40
C ASN A 161 -12.01 9.68 -9.59
N VAL A 162 -12.32 8.39 -9.47
CA VAL A 162 -11.54 7.43 -8.67
C VAL A 162 -10.13 7.17 -9.23
N GLU A 163 -9.94 7.26 -10.55
CA GLU A 163 -8.62 7.06 -11.17
C GLU A 163 -7.71 8.27 -10.93
N LEU A 164 -8.27 9.49 -10.97
CA LEU A 164 -7.57 10.68 -10.53
C LEU A 164 -7.23 10.63 -9.03
N LEU A 165 -8.15 10.15 -8.19
CA LEU A 165 -7.88 9.94 -6.75
C LEU A 165 -6.77 8.90 -6.53
N LEU A 166 -6.75 7.80 -7.29
CA LEU A 166 -5.70 6.78 -7.26
C LEU A 166 -4.33 7.37 -7.60
N ASN A 167 -4.23 8.12 -8.71
CA ASN A 167 -2.98 8.76 -9.12
C ASN A 167 -2.50 9.78 -8.07
N CYS A 168 -3.40 10.59 -7.52
CA CYS A 168 -3.06 11.53 -6.45
C CYS A 168 -2.59 10.82 -5.19
N ALA A 169 -3.27 9.74 -4.79
CA ALA A 169 -2.86 8.92 -3.65
C ALA A 169 -1.45 8.34 -3.87
N HIS A 170 -1.17 7.73 -5.03
CA HIS A 170 0.16 7.22 -5.34
C HIS A 170 1.25 8.30 -5.32
N VAL A 171 0.97 9.51 -5.83
CA VAL A 171 1.92 10.65 -5.75
C VAL A 171 2.19 11.04 -4.30
N VAL A 172 1.17 11.20 -3.47
CA VAL A 172 1.33 11.61 -2.06
C VAL A 172 2.01 10.52 -1.23
N ASP A 173 1.65 9.25 -1.46
CA ASP A 173 2.20 8.09 -0.75
C ASP A 173 3.69 7.89 -1.05
N SER A 174 4.04 7.79 -2.33
CA SER A 174 5.44 7.77 -2.81
C SER A 174 6.20 9.04 -2.39
N SER A 175 5.45 10.13 -2.25
CA SER A 175 5.80 11.42 -1.63
C SER A 175 6.54 11.28 -0.31
N PHE A 176 5.80 10.67 0.61
CA PHE A 176 6.10 10.54 2.02
C PHE A 176 7.08 9.41 2.32
N ASP A 177 7.02 8.29 1.59
CA ASP A 177 8.04 7.25 1.67
C ASP A 177 9.42 7.74 1.23
N SER A 178 9.47 8.63 0.23
CA SER A 178 10.71 9.19 -0.30
C SER A 178 11.28 10.34 0.54
N SER A 179 10.48 11.02 1.35
CA SER A 179 10.91 12.23 2.07
C SER A 179 10.20 12.46 3.40
N ASP A 180 10.93 12.18 4.49
CA ASP A 180 10.57 12.55 5.87
C ASP A 180 10.31 14.06 6.01
N GLU A 181 11.03 14.89 5.24
CA GLU A 181 10.84 16.33 5.24
C GLU A 181 9.47 16.69 4.66
N LEU A 182 9.07 16.12 3.52
CA LEU A 182 7.73 16.34 2.94
C LEU A 182 6.61 15.82 3.84
N LEU A 183 6.74 14.60 4.36
CA LEU A 183 5.77 14.05 5.31
C LEU A 183 5.64 15.00 6.52
N SER A 184 6.76 15.51 7.04
CA SER A 184 6.73 16.50 8.11
C SER A 184 6.12 17.83 7.68
N GLU A 185 6.36 18.33 6.47
CA GLU A 185 5.87 19.63 6.00
C GLU A 185 4.35 19.60 5.73
N TRP A 186 3.85 18.49 5.18
CA TRP A 186 2.48 18.35 4.66
C TRP A 186 1.47 17.83 5.69
N VAL A 187 1.90 17.18 6.77
CA VAL A 187 0.96 16.64 7.76
C VAL A 187 0.23 17.75 8.52
N ASP A 188 -1.07 17.89 8.26
CA ASP A 188 -2.03 18.76 8.95
C ASP A 188 -3.47 18.19 8.90
N SER A 189 -4.45 18.95 9.43
CA SER A 189 -5.86 18.57 9.46
C SER A 189 -6.56 18.58 8.09
N HIS A 190 -6.07 19.37 7.12
CA HIS A 190 -6.66 19.44 5.79
C HIS A 190 -6.30 18.17 5.00
N LEU A 191 -5.05 17.72 5.06
CA LEU A 191 -4.61 16.45 4.46
C LEU A 191 -5.42 15.26 5.01
N VAL A 192 -5.57 15.15 6.33
CA VAL A 192 -6.36 14.06 6.95
C VAL A 192 -7.82 14.12 6.47
N THR A 193 -8.41 15.31 6.36
CA THR A 193 -9.79 15.49 5.91
C THR A 193 -9.93 15.12 4.43
N ALA A 194 -9.04 15.60 3.56
CA ALA A 194 -9.02 15.28 2.13
C ALA A 194 -8.88 13.78 1.87
N VAL A 195 -7.99 13.10 2.60
CA VAL A 195 -7.83 11.64 2.51
C VAL A 195 -9.07 10.90 3.04
N CYS A 196 -9.77 11.44 4.06
CA CYS A 196 -11.06 10.90 4.51
C CYS A 196 -12.17 11.06 3.46
N GLU A 197 -12.26 12.19 2.75
CA GLU A 197 -13.25 12.35 1.67
C GLU A 197 -12.93 11.45 0.47
N ALA A 198 -11.66 11.37 0.06
CA ALA A 198 -11.20 10.43 -0.97
C ALA A 198 -11.59 8.97 -0.63
N LEU A 199 -11.37 8.52 0.62
CA LEU A 199 -11.74 7.17 1.06
C LEU A 199 -13.26 6.92 1.01
N LYS A 200 -14.09 7.92 1.32
CA LYS A 200 -15.56 7.81 1.20
C LYS A 200 -16.01 7.70 -0.25
N GLN A 201 -15.31 8.35 -1.18
CA GLN A 201 -15.60 8.31 -2.61
C GLN A 201 -15.14 6.99 -3.26
N VAL A 202 -13.94 6.52 -2.91
CA VAL A 202 -13.32 5.28 -3.44
C VAL A 202 -14.05 4.02 -2.92
N GLN A 203 -14.39 3.99 -1.63
CA GLN A 203 -15.03 2.86 -0.93
C GLN A 203 -14.22 1.54 -0.99
N SER A 204 -14.75 0.48 -0.39
CA SER A 204 -14.15 -0.89 -0.40
C SER A 204 -14.20 -1.60 -1.77
N LYS A 205 -14.58 -0.89 -2.85
CA LYS A 205 -14.70 -1.44 -4.22
C LYS A 205 -13.41 -1.32 -5.03
N GLN A 206 -12.62 -0.28 -4.77
CA GLN A 206 -11.44 0.09 -5.55
C GLN A 206 -10.22 -0.01 -4.64
N MET A 207 -9.83 -1.26 -4.34
CA MET A 207 -8.93 -1.59 -3.23
C MET A 207 -7.57 -0.88 -3.33
N GLN A 208 -6.99 -0.79 -4.53
CA GLN A 208 -5.69 -0.12 -4.76
C GLN A 208 -5.67 1.34 -4.27
N ALA A 209 -6.72 2.11 -4.59
CA ALA A 209 -6.84 3.49 -4.16
C ALA A 209 -7.09 3.59 -2.65
N ALA A 210 -7.88 2.68 -2.09
CA ALA A 210 -8.08 2.61 -0.65
C ALA A 210 -6.79 2.24 0.10
N GLU A 211 -5.96 1.36 -0.46
CA GLU A 211 -4.67 0.94 0.14
C GLU A 211 -3.69 2.10 0.21
N ALA A 212 -3.48 2.82 -0.89
CA ALA A 212 -2.63 4.01 -0.90
C ALA A 212 -3.14 5.10 0.08
N LEU A 213 -4.45 5.38 0.09
CA LEU A 213 -5.04 6.36 1.01
C LEU A 213 -4.92 5.94 2.49
N LEU A 214 -5.03 4.65 2.80
CA LEU A 214 -4.85 4.13 4.15
C LEU A 214 -3.38 4.09 4.57
N HIS A 215 -2.46 3.84 3.63
CA HIS A 215 -1.02 3.91 3.89
C HIS A 215 -0.59 5.36 4.18
N ILE A 216 -1.10 6.35 3.43
CA ILE A 216 -0.92 7.78 3.76
C ILE A 216 -1.35 8.07 5.19
N LEU A 217 -2.53 7.61 5.64
CA LEU A 217 -2.96 7.79 7.04
C LEU A 217 -2.06 7.06 8.04
N GLN A 218 -1.50 5.91 7.68
CA GLN A 218 -0.53 5.20 8.50
C GLN A 218 0.79 5.98 8.63
N LEU A 219 1.32 6.53 7.54
CA LEU A 219 2.50 7.40 7.54
C LEU A 219 2.25 8.67 8.38
N VAL A 220 1.10 9.33 8.20
CA VAL A 220 0.63 10.46 9.04
C VAL A 220 0.65 10.08 10.52
N SER A 221 0.16 8.88 10.88
CA SER A 221 0.09 8.41 12.28
C SER A 221 1.45 8.19 12.94
N THR A 222 2.56 8.22 12.19
CA THR A 222 3.92 8.12 12.76
C THR A 222 4.46 9.44 13.31
N LEU A 223 3.79 10.57 13.05
CA LEU A 223 4.19 11.90 13.55
C LEU A 223 3.21 12.39 14.63
N GLU A 224 3.73 12.99 15.70
CA GLU A 224 2.95 13.56 16.81
C GLU A 224 1.82 14.49 16.33
N LYS A 225 2.16 15.49 15.50
CA LYS A 225 1.17 16.38 14.89
C LYS A 225 0.20 15.70 13.90
N GLY A 226 0.57 14.54 13.37
CA GLY A 226 -0.31 13.70 12.57
C GLY A 226 -1.34 12.98 13.43
N VAL A 227 -0.95 12.54 14.63
CA VAL A 227 -1.90 12.04 15.65
C VAL A 227 -2.86 13.15 16.07
N GLU A 228 -2.37 14.37 16.33
CA GLU A 228 -3.22 15.54 16.63
C GLU A 228 -4.24 15.82 15.51
N ALA A 229 -3.80 15.77 14.24
CA ALA A 229 -4.65 15.97 13.07
C ALA A 229 -5.69 14.84 12.89
N LEU A 230 -5.29 13.59 13.11
CA LEU A 230 -6.16 12.41 13.08
C LEU A 230 -7.26 12.54 14.15
N VAL A 231 -6.89 12.79 15.41
CA VAL A 231 -7.82 12.94 16.53
C VAL A 231 -8.78 14.13 16.33
N SER A 232 -8.31 15.20 15.69
CA SER A 232 -9.14 16.37 15.35
C SER A 232 -10.19 16.09 14.26
N CYS A 233 -10.00 15.05 13.43
CA CYS A 233 -10.91 14.73 12.33
C CYS A 233 -12.08 13.84 12.80
N GLN A 234 -13.23 14.46 13.11
CA GLN A 234 -14.44 13.76 13.59
C GLN A 234 -14.93 12.61 12.68
N SER A 235 -14.53 12.59 11.40
CA SER A 235 -14.96 11.54 10.46
C SER A 235 -14.04 10.32 10.43
N ILE A 236 -12.82 10.38 11.00
CA ILE A 236 -11.81 9.30 10.90
C ILE A 236 -12.28 8.00 11.57
N ILE A 237 -12.75 8.06 12.83
CA ILE A 237 -13.13 6.86 13.59
C ILE A 237 -14.35 6.17 12.95
N PRO A 238 -15.45 6.89 12.60
CA PRO A 238 -16.56 6.28 11.86
C PRO A 238 -16.14 5.72 10.49
N MET A 239 -15.27 6.40 9.74
CA MET A 239 -14.80 5.97 8.43
C MET A 239 -13.97 4.68 8.53
N LEU A 240 -12.97 4.63 9.41
CA LEU A 240 -12.15 3.43 9.63
C LEU A 240 -13.00 2.25 10.13
N CYS A 241 -13.92 2.48 11.07
CA CYS A 241 -14.85 1.46 11.55
C CYS A 241 -15.73 0.90 10.41
N HIS A 242 -16.26 1.78 9.54
CA HIS A 242 -17.05 1.38 8.38
C HIS A 242 -16.20 0.61 7.36
N PHE A 243 -15.00 1.10 7.02
CA PHE A 243 -14.11 0.43 6.09
C PHE A 243 -13.74 -0.96 6.59
N ILE A 244 -13.31 -1.11 7.85
CA ILE A 244 -13.02 -2.43 8.45
C ILE A 244 -14.23 -3.34 8.30
N ALA A 245 -15.41 -2.85 8.67
CA ALA A 245 -16.62 -3.66 8.68
C ALA A 245 -17.08 -4.10 7.28
N GLU A 246 -16.90 -3.30 6.24
CA GLU A 246 -17.22 -3.69 4.85
C GLU A 246 -16.10 -4.50 4.18
N SER A 247 -14.84 -4.14 4.41
CA SER A 247 -13.68 -4.80 3.80
C SER A 247 -13.39 -6.18 4.40
N GLY A 248 -13.68 -6.41 5.69
CA GLY A 248 -13.44 -7.70 6.36
C GLY A 248 -14.54 -8.75 6.19
N HIS A 249 -15.58 -8.52 5.37
CA HIS A 249 -16.51 -9.56 4.97
C HIS A 249 -16.02 -10.35 3.77
N ASP A 250 -15.71 -11.63 4.01
CA ASP A 250 -15.61 -12.67 2.98
C ASP A 250 -16.58 -13.80 3.36
N GLU A 251 -17.35 -14.30 2.39
CA GLU A 251 -18.31 -15.40 2.58
C GLU A 251 -17.62 -16.73 2.95
N GLY A 252 -16.30 -16.87 2.69
CA GLY A 252 -15.47 -18.00 3.10
C GLY A 252 -14.83 -17.88 4.50
N GLY A 253 -14.90 -16.71 5.15
CA GLY A 253 -14.31 -16.50 6.48
C GLY A 253 -12.76 -16.49 6.52
N ILE A 254 -12.12 -16.32 5.37
CA ILE A 254 -10.71 -15.95 5.23
C ILE A 254 -10.71 -14.61 4.51
N ILE A 255 -9.98 -13.62 5.02
CA ILE A 255 -9.83 -12.34 4.34
C ILE A 255 -8.61 -12.48 3.43
N VAL A 256 -8.80 -12.43 2.12
CA VAL A 256 -7.73 -12.58 1.11
C VAL A 256 -7.74 -11.37 0.17
N GLY A 257 -6.58 -10.78 -0.08
CA GLY A 257 -6.40 -9.63 -0.97
C GLY A 257 -6.93 -8.31 -0.39
N ARG A 258 -6.98 -8.17 0.94
CA ARG A 258 -7.43 -6.96 1.67
C ARG A 258 -6.68 -6.72 2.99
N GLU A 259 -5.73 -7.58 3.31
CA GLU A 259 -5.12 -7.62 4.64
C GLU A 259 -4.13 -6.46 4.85
N LEU A 260 -3.54 -5.91 3.79
CA LEU A 260 -2.76 -4.66 3.82
C LEU A 260 -3.65 -3.49 4.22
N SER A 261 -4.75 -3.25 3.47
CA SER A 261 -5.78 -2.27 3.81
C SER A 261 -6.20 -2.33 5.27
N LEU A 262 -6.59 -3.53 5.75
CA LEU A 262 -7.07 -3.70 7.12
C LEU A 262 -5.97 -3.49 8.15
N THR A 263 -4.73 -3.82 7.84
CA THR A 263 -3.58 -3.61 8.74
C THR A 263 -3.26 -2.13 8.88
N ALA A 264 -3.27 -1.36 7.79
CA ALA A 264 -3.18 0.08 7.83
C ALA A 264 -4.34 0.69 8.65
N CYS A 265 -5.59 0.27 8.41
CA CYS A 265 -6.74 0.69 9.22
C CYS A 265 -6.55 0.40 10.72
N PHE A 266 -6.15 -0.82 11.09
CA PHE A 266 -5.96 -1.20 12.50
C PHE A 266 -4.77 -0.48 13.13
N SER A 267 -3.71 -0.20 12.38
CA SER A 267 -2.56 0.61 12.84
C SER A 267 -3.01 2.03 13.19
N VAL A 268 -3.69 2.72 12.26
CA VAL A 268 -4.20 4.08 12.48
C VAL A 268 -5.23 4.11 13.62
N LEU A 269 -6.15 3.13 13.65
CA LEU A 269 -7.15 3.02 14.72
C LEU A 269 -6.51 2.78 16.09
N ASN A 270 -5.38 2.08 16.18
CA ASN A 270 -4.66 1.88 17.44
C ASN A 270 -3.97 3.17 17.92
N VAL A 271 -3.36 3.93 17.01
CA VAL A 271 -2.77 5.23 17.35
C VAL A 271 -3.85 6.19 17.89
N ILE A 272 -5.03 6.20 17.28
CA ILE A 272 -6.17 7.00 17.77
C ILE A 272 -6.74 6.41 19.08
N LEU A 273 -6.76 5.09 19.28
CA LEU A 273 -7.18 4.45 20.53
C LEU A 273 -6.33 4.92 21.72
N LEU A 274 -5.02 5.06 21.54
CA LEU A 274 -4.12 5.51 22.60
C LEU A 274 -4.28 7.00 22.94
N ALA A 275 -4.84 7.80 22.03
CA ALA A 275 -5.13 9.22 22.25
C ALA A 275 -6.56 9.48 22.79
N GLU A 276 -7.58 8.86 22.18
CA GLU A 276 -9.00 9.01 22.53
C GLU A 276 -9.68 7.63 22.76
N PRO A 277 -9.27 6.88 23.81
CA PRO A 277 -9.73 5.51 24.03
C PRO A 277 -11.24 5.40 24.21
N ALA A 278 -11.85 6.41 24.85
CA ALA A 278 -13.28 6.44 25.10
C ALA A 278 -14.12 6.54 23.82
N GLU A 279 -13.61 7.15 22.75
CA GLU A 279 -14.34 7.29 21.49
C GLU A 279 -14.18 6.05 20.62
N VAL A 280 -12.94 5.58 20.42
CA VAL A 280 -12.66 4.37 19.63
C VAL A 280 -13.39 3.14 20.21
N LEU A 281 -13.31 2.90 21.52
CA LEU A 281 -13.97 1.74 22.14
C LEU A 281 -15.50 1.79 22.02
N ARG A 282 -16.12 2.99 22.02
CA ARG A 282 -17.56 3.15 21.77
C ARG A 282 -17.91 2.99 20.30
N ALA A 283 -17.03 3.38 19.38
CA ALA A 283 -17.25 3.18 17.95
C ALA A 283 -17.17 1.69 17.58
N MET A 284 -16.15 0.98 18.07
CA MET A 284 -16.00 -0.46 17.85
C MET A 284 -17.11 -1.30 18.48
N GLU A 285 -17.68 -0.90 19.63
CA GLU A 285 -18.80 -1.62 20.25
C GLU A 285 -20.12 -1.53 19.46
N LYS A 286 -20.32 -0.45 18.66
CA LYS A 286 -21.52 -0.29 17.84
C LYS A 286 -21.60 -1.30 16.69
N ASP A 287 -20.47 -1.80 16.20
CA ASP A 287 -20.44 -2.78 15.11
C ASP A 287 -19.60 -4.02 15.49
N ALA A 288 -20.30 -5.07 15.93
CA ALA A 288 -19.72 -6.35 16.31
C ALA A 288 -18.94 -7.05 15.16
N ARG A 289 -19.07 -6.59 13.92
CA ARG A 289 -18.30 -7.10 12.77
C ARG A 289 -16.81 -6.77 12.94
N ILE A 290 -16.47 -5.61 13.50
CA ILE A 290 -15.09 -5.12 13.69
C ILE A 290 -14.27 -6.07 14.57
N MET A 291 -14.76 -6.39 15.78
CA MET A 291 -14.05 -7.31 16.69
C MET A 291 -13.98 -8.73 16.13
N LYS A 292 -15.02 -9.18 15.41
CA LYS A 292 -15.01 -10.47 14.69
C LYS A 292 -13.92 -10.52 13.62
N ILE A 293 -13.71 -9.44 12.87
CA ILE A 293 -12.69 -9.32 11.81
C ILE A 293 -11.29 -9.30 12.41
N LEU A 294 -11.06 -8.48 13.45
CA LEU A 294 -9.81 -8.41 14.21
C LEU A 294 -9.40 -9.80 14.73
N MET A 295 -10.32 -10.51 15.41
CA MET A 295 -10.10 -11.88 15.88
C MET A 295 -9.89 -12.86 14.72
N GLY A 296 -10.60 -12.67 13.60
CA GLY A 296 -10.48 -13.44 12.36
C GLY A 296 -9.06 -13.44 11.81
N LEU A 297 -8.50 -12.24 11.59
CA LEU A 297 -7.12 -12.04 11.12
C LEU A 297 -6.10 -12.65 12.08
N LEU A 298 -6.20 -12.37 13.38
CA LEU A 298 -5.28 -12.92 14.38
C LEU A 298 -5.30 -14.45 14.39
N GLY A 299 -6.50 -15.03 14.29
CA GLY A 299 -6.70 -16.47 14.17
C GLY A 299 -6.23 -17.07 12.83
N TYR A 300 -6.20 -16.28 11.76
CA TYR A 300 -5.69 -16.68 10.44
C TYR A 300 -4.15 -16.70 10.43
N SER A 301 -3.48 -15.62 10.82
CA SER A 301 -2.01 -15.58 10.94
C SER A 301 -1.50 -16.68 11.88
N CYS A 302 -2.16 -16.91 13.02
CA CYS A 302 -1.86 -18.06 13.91
C CYS A 302 -1.86 -19.42 13.20
N LYS A 303 -2.81 -19.66 12.27
CA LYS A 303 -2.89 -20.93 11.52
C LYS A 303 -1.74 -21.08 10.54
N ILE A 304 -1.35 -19.99 9.85
CA ILE A 304 -0.27 -19.98 8.86
C ILE A 304 1.07 -20.26 9.54
N HIS A 305 1.44 -19.48 10.56
CA HIS A 305 2.70 -19.71 11.29
C HIS A 305 2.73 -21.10 11.93
N ARG A 306 1.60 -21.64 12.41
CA ARG A 306 1.51 -23.03 12.90
C ARG A 306 1.69 -24.09 11.80
N LYS A 307 1.16 -23.87 10.59
CA LYS A 307 1.37 -24.75 9.44
C LYS A 307 2.85 -24.78 9.06
N ARG A 308 3.49 -23.61 9.00
CA ARG A 308 4.91 -23.43 8.66
C ARG A 308 5.87 -23.98 9.73
N ALA A 309 5.58 -23.78 11.02
CA ALA A 309 6.34 -24.40 12.11
C ALA A 309 6.33 -25.94 12.04
N ARG A 310 5.25 -26.55 11.54
CA ARG A 310 5.13 -28.01 11.37
C ARG A 310 5.83 -28.55 10.12
N SER A 311 5.98 -27.75 9.06
CA SER A 311 6.79 -28.14 7.90
C SER A 311 8.29 -27.97 8.17
N SER A 312 8.68 -26.90 8.87
CA SER A 312 10.07 -26.70 9.32
C SER A 312 10.56 -27.86 10.20
N VAL A 313 9.77 -28.29 11.19
CA VAL A 313 10.10 -29.45 12.06
C VAL A 313 10.15 -30.79 11.30
N ARG A 314 9.53 -30.91 10.11
CA ARG A 314 9.67 -32.12 9.27
C ARG A 314 10.98 -32.13 8.48
N PHE A 315 11.47 -30.96 8.06
CA PHE A 315 12.78 -30.86 7.42
C PHE A 315 13.91 -31.08 8.45
N SER A 316 13.80 -30.52 9.66
CA SER A 316 14.83 -30.71 10.71
C SER A 316 14.90 -32.13 11.29
N PHE A 317 13.98 -33.03 10.93
CA PHE A 317 14.00 -34.44 11.34
C PHE A 317 14.59 -35.38 10.27
N SER A 318 15.10 -34.83 9.16
CA SER A 318 15.59 -35.63 8.03
C SER A 318 17.12 -35.76 7.94
N GLU A 319 17.88 -35.03 8.77
CA GLU A 319 19.36 -35.01 8.69
C GLU A 319 20.10 -35.72 9.85
N ASP A 320 19.45 -35.99 10.99
CA ASP A 320 20.12 -36.46 12.22
C ASP A 320 19.95 -37.97 12.56
N GLU A 321 19.35 -38.80 11.69
CA GLU A 321 19.26 -40.27 11.91
C GLU A 321 20.11 -41.09 10.93
N LYS A 322 21.43 -40.84 10.88
CA LYS A 322 22.42 -41.77 10.30
C LYS A 322 23.74 -41.84 11.09
N ASN A 323 23.72 -42.42 12.29
CA ASN A 323 24.82 -43.26 12.80
C ASN A 323 24.46 -43.99 14.11
N GLY A 324 24.50 -45.32 14.12
CA GLY A 324 24.28 -46.16 15.30
C GLY A 324 23.82 -47.59 14.93
N GLN A 325 24.69 -48.58 15.07
CA GLN A 325 24.48 -49.96 14.59
C GLN A 325 23.77 -50.90 15.57
N GLU A 326 22.99 -51.82 14.97
CA GLU A 326 22.82 -53.26 15.29
C GLU A 326 22.48 -53.74 16.72
N LEU A 327 21.38 -54.52 16.84
CA LEU A 327 21.46 -56.00 16.98
C LEU A 327 20.06 -56.68 17.00
N GLU A 328 19.89 -57.71 16.15
CA GLU A 328 19.12 -58.98 16.29
C GLU A 328 17.71 -59.08 16.98
N ALA A 329 16.77 -59.97 16.59
CA ALA A 329 16.60 -60.85 15.41
C ALA A 329 15.22 -61.58 15.40
N LYS A 330 14.80 -62.09 14.21
CA LYS A 330 13.82 -63.19 13.92
C LYS A 330 12.31 -62.98 14.24
N ALA A 331 11.32 -63.61 13.58
CA ALA A 331 11.14 -64.27 12.26
C ALA A 331 9.59 -64.57 12.04
N PRO A 332 9.07 -65.38 11.08
CA PRO A 332 8.36 -64.82 9.91
C PRO A 332 6.99 -65.47 9.52
N ALA A 333 6.47 -65.06 8.33
CA ALA A 333 5.41 -65.68 7.49
C ALA A 333 3.92 -65.34 7.84
N GLN A 334 2.92 -65.38 6.94
CA GLN A 334 2.77 -66.06 5.63
C GLN A 334 2.04 -65.22 4.52
N ASN A 335 2.07 -65.75 3.29
CA ASN A 335 1.57 -65.19 2.01
C ASN A 335 0.03 -65.14 1.81
N LYS A 336 -0.41 -64.27 0.88
CA LYS A 336 -1.25 -64.52 -0.34
C LYS A 336 -1.26 -63.20 -1.16
N SER A 337 -0.84 -63.13 -2.43
CA SER A 337 -1.44 -63.69 -3.67
C SER A 337 -2.83 -63.05 -3.97
N ASP A 338 -3.16 -62.53 -5.16
CA ASP A 338 -2.65 -62.70 -6.54
C ASP A 338 -2.97 -61.49 -7.45
N GLN A 339 -2.22 -61.31 -8.57
CA GLN A 339 -2.64 -60.83 -9.93
C GLN A 339 -3.39 -59.47 -10.10
N ASP A 340 -3.50 -58.76 -11.23
CA ASP A 340 -2.84 -58.65 -12.57
C ASP A 340 -3.34 -57.29 -13.20
N ASN A 341 -2.79 -56.63 -14.25
CA ASN A 341 -1.50 -56.63 -14.97
C ASN A 341 -1.51 -55.55 -16.09
N ASN A 342 -0.32 -55.17 -16.60
CA ASN A 342 -0.01 -54.58 -17.92
C ASN A 342 -0.31 -53.11 -18.30
N GLY A 343 0.66 -52.52 -19.04
CA GLY A 343 0.51 -51.32 -19.90
C GLY A 343 1.59 -50.23 -19.69
N HIS A 344 2.83 -50.36 -20.19
CA HIS A 344 3.33 -49.75 -21.45
C HIS A 344 3.08 -48.21 -21.59
N SER A 345 4.05 -47.34 -21.93
CA SER A 345 5.45 -47.54 -22.37
C SER A 345 6.23 -46.22 -22.57
N LYS A 346 7.58 -46.29 -22.56
CA LYS A 346 8.57 -45.46 -23.33
C LYS A 346 8.83 -43.98 -22.90
N GLU A 347 10.08 -43.61 -22.53
CA GLU A 347 11.23 -43.08 -23.35
C GLU A 347 11.07 -41.58 -23.69
N GLU A 348 12.05 -40.65 -23.70
CA GLU A 348 13.53 -40.58 -23.56
C GLU A 348 13.87 -39.16 -22.98
N HIS A 349 14.86 -38.90 -22.11
CA HIS A 349 16.34 -38.88 -22.21
C HIS A 349 16.99 -37.58 -22.76
N ASN A 350 18.13 -37.21 -22.13
CA ASN A 350 19.05 -36.04 -22.32
C ASN A 350 18.72 -34.84 -21.42
N ASP A 351 19.52 -34.45 -20.42
CA ASP A 351 20.98 -34.40 -20.23
C ASP A 351 21.70 -33.35 -21.09
N PHE A 352 22.07 -32.24 -20.46
CA PHE A 352 23.35 -31.59 -20.71
C PHE A 352 23.88 -30.98 -19.42
N THR A 353 25.12 -31.29 -19.09
CA THR A 353 25.86 -30.75 -17.94
C THR A 353 26.91 -29.76 -18.42
N GLU A 354 27.05 -28.62 -17.76
CA GLU A 354 28.38 -28.02 -17.61
C GLU A 354 28.52 -27.26 -16.29
N LYS A 355 29.75 -27.20 -15.79
CA LYS A 355 30.12 -26.68 -14.48
C LYS A 355 30.92 -25.38 -14.64
N THR A 356 30.84 -24.51 -13.64
CA THR A 356 32.02 -23.68 -13.30
C THR A 356 32.10 -23.44 -11.79
N GLU A 357 33.11 -24.02 -11.16
CA GLU A 357 33.57 -23.66 -9.81
C GLU A 357 34.42 -22.37 -9.94
N THR A 358 34.32 -21.40 -9.03
CA THR A 358 35.25 -21.15 -7.89
C THR A 358 35.15 -19.65 -7.53
N ARG A 359 35.64 -19.09 -6.42
CA ARG A 359 35.91 -19.49 -5.01
C ARG A 359 36.63 -18.29 -4.37
N ARG A 360 36.45 -18.07 -3.06
CA ARG A 360 37.23 -17.20 -2.14
C ARG A 360 36.76 -15.75 -1.98
N ASP A 361 37.00 -15.10 -0.84
CA ASP A 361 37.06 -15.52 0.59
C ASP A 361 37.11 -14.21 1.42
N SER A 362 36.38 -14.18 2.54
CA SER A 362 36.66 -13.50 3.82
C SER A 362 37.28 -12.08 3.88
N LEU A 363 36.63 -11.20 4.65
CA LEU A 363 37.28 -10.59 5.84
C LEU A 363 36.25 -10.05 6.85
N GLU A 364 36.60 -10.15 8.14
CA GLU A 364 35.72 -9.90 9.29
C GLU A 364 35.95 -8.52 9.95
N ALA A 365 34.94 -8.10 10.72
CA ALA A 365 35.03 -7.36 11.98
C ALA A 365 35.64 -5.94 12.04
N ALA A 366 34.76 -4.97 12.31
CA ALA A 366 34.96 -4.00 13.40
C ALA A 366 33.60 -3.72 14.08
N ASN A 367 33.59 -3.46 15.38
CA ASN A 367 32.40 -3.44 16.25
C ASN A 367 32.30 -2.12 17.03
N ALA A 368 31.12 -1.83 17.61
CA ALA A 368 30.75 -0.70 18.47
C ALA A 368 30.67 0.69 17.76
N ASN A 369 29.59 1.47 17.90
CA ASN A 369 28.79 1.74 19.09
C ASN A 369 27.27 1.70 18.85
N ALA A 370 26.54 1.37 19.91
CA ALA A 370 25.09 1.53 19.98
C ALA A 370 24.73 2.86 20.66
N ASP A 371 23.68 3.53 20.19
CA ASP A 371 22.83 4.38 21.01
C ASP A 371 21.40 4.42 20.43
N ASN A 372 20.43 4.32 21.33
CA ASN A 372 18.98 4.14 21.15
C ASN A 372 18.29 4.65 19.86
N HIS A 373 17.61 3.73 19.16
CA HIS A 373 16.45 4.04 18.30
C HIS A 373 15.45 2.87 18.26
N GLU A 374 14.78 2.63 19.39
CA GLU A 374 13.77 1.55 19.53
C GLU A 374 12.33 2.11 19.45
N THR A 375 12.04 2.88 18.39
CA THR A 375 10.67 3.16 17.92
C THR A 375 10.72 3.74 16.50
N ARG A 376 10.90 2.87 15.51
CA ARG A 376 10.63 3.20 14.10
C ARG A 376 9.83 2.04 13.51
N GLN A 377 8.50 2.20 13.51
CA GLN A 377 7.60 1.22 12.92
C GLN A 377 7.92 1.04 11.43
N THR A 378 7.69 -0.17 10.93
CA THR A 378 8.04 -0.61 9.58
C THR A 378 7.35 0.26 8.53
N ARG A 379 8.15 1.03 7.77
CA ARG A 379 7.67 1.72 6.56
C ARG A 379 7.40 0.69 5.47
N PHE A 380 6.30 0.87 4.77
CA PHE A 380 5.83 -0.07 3.76
C PHE A 380 6.29 0.38 2.38
N SER A 381 7.51 0.02 2.00
CA SER A 381 8.05 0.41 0.69
C SER A 381 7.36 -0.38 -0.43
N THR A 382 6.25 0.13 -0.96
CA THR A 382 5.60 -0.36 -2.19
C THR A 382 6.39 0.06 -3.43
N ASP A 383 7.65 -0.34 -3.49
CA ASP A 383 8.45 -0.10 -4.69
C ASP A 383 8.16 -1.16 -5.77
N SER A 384 8.32 -0.72 -7.00
CA SER A 384 7.94 -1.42 -8.23
C SER A 384 8.63 -2.78 -8.41
N LYS A 385 8.05 -3.62 -9.29
CA LYS A 385 8.55 -4.97 -9.62
C LYS A 385 9.96 -4.94 -10.25
N THR A 386 11.00 -4.84 -9.44
CA THR A 386 12.36 -5.23 -9.80
C THR A 386 12.54 -6.73 -9.58
N HIS A 387 13.17 -7.38 -10.55
CA HIS A 387 13.24 -8.84 -10.66
C HIS A 387 14.35 -9.43 -9.78
N ASP A 388 14.26 -9.25 -8.45
CA ASP A 388 15.13 -9.94 -7.50
C ASP A 388 14.43 -11.13 -6.84
N GLY A 389 15.12 -12.28 -6.84
CA GLY A 389 14.55 -13.60 -6.61
C GLY A 389 14.24 -13.95 -5.15
N ALA A 390 13.53 -13.10 -4.42
CA ALA A 390 12.82 -13.51 -3.21
C ALA A 390 11.71 -14.50 -3.59
N SER A 391 11.68 -15.68 -2.96
CA SER A 391 10.58 -16.62 -3.18
C SER A 391 9.29 -16.08 -2.55
N ASP A 392 8.15 -16.24 -3.24
CA ASP A 392 6.84 -15.74 -2.79
C ASP A 392 6.50 -16.15 -1.33
N ASP A 393 6.93 -17.35 -0.92
CA ASP A 393 6.80 -17.88 0.46
C ASP A 393 7.38 -16.95 1.54
N VAL A 394 8.47 -16.22 1.24
CA VAL A 394 9.16 -15.28 2.15
C VAL A 394 8.39 -13.97 2.25
N LEU A 395 7.95 -13.41 1.12
CA LEU A 395 7.13 -12.20 1.10
C LEU A 395 5.80 -12.42 1.84
N GLU A 396 5.12 -13.54 1.57
CA GLU A 396 3.92 -13.98 2.29
C GLU A 396 4.21 -14.19 3.81
N CYS A 397 5.45 -14.53 4.20
CA CYS A 397 5.83 -14.69 5.61
C CYS A 397 5.85 -13.37 6.39
N ASP A 398 6.47 -12.35 5.80
CA ASP A 398 6.63 -11.03 6.42
C ASP A 398 5.26 -10.33 6.54
N ILE A 399 4.49 -10.38 5.46
CA ILE A 399 3.12 -9.88 5.38
C ILE A 399 2.25 -10.44 6.54
N HIS A 400 2.20 -11.76 6.73
CA HIS A 400 1.42 -12.35 7.83
C HIS A 400 2.00 -12.09 9.23
N HIS A 401 3.30 -11.82 9.33
CA HIS A 401 3.96 -11.43 10.57
C HIS A 401 3.57 -10.01 10.99
N GLN A 402 3.59 -9.05 10.06
CA GLN A 402 3.13 -7.68 10.27
C GLN A 402 1.65 -7.67 10.71
N TYR A 403 0.80 -8.45 10.06
CA TYR A 403 -0.63 -8.58 10.43
C TYR A 403 -0.81 -9.09 11.86
N PHE A 404 -0.05 -10.12 12.25
CA PHE A 404 -0.10 -10.62 13.62
C PHE A 404 0.29 -9.53 14.62
N THR A 405 1.39 -8.81 14.36
CA THR A 405 1.95 -7.79 15.24
C THR A 405 1.02 -6.58 15.43
N VAL A 406 0.45 -6.04 14.35
CA VAL A 406 -0.50 -4.92 14.45
C VAL A 406 -1.79 -5.34 15.15
N VAL A 407 -2.36 -6.49 14.78
CA VAL A 407 -3.63 -6.96 15.32
C VAL A 407 -3.52 -7.40 16.79
N ILE A 408 -2.40 -8.00 17.20
CA ILE A 408 -2.17 -8.34 18.63
C ILE A 408 -1.88 -7.09 19.46
N GLY A 409 -1.17 -6.09 18.90
CA GLY A 409 -0.93 -4.80 19.54
C GLY A 409 -2.24 -4.09 19.85
N LEU A 410 -3.09 -3.88 18.84
CA LEU A 410 -4.42 -3.28 19.04
C LEU A 410 -5.27 -4.05 20.06
N LEU A 411 -5.22 -5.38 20.08
CA LEU A 411 -5.96 -6.17 21.07
C LEU A 411 -5.41 -6.00 22.49
N LYS A 412 -4.09 -5.92 22.66
CA LYS A 412 -3.43 -5.62 23.94
C LYS A 412 -3.87 -4.23 24.43
N ASP A 413 -3.83 -3.23 23.57
CA ASP A 413 -4.12 -1.85 23.94
C ASP A 413 -5.62 -1.65 24.27
N ILE A 414 -6.54 -2.34 23.57
CA ILE A 414 -7.97 -2.43 23.94
C ILE A 414 -8.17 -3.01 25.35
N LEU A 415 -7.33 -3.96 25.78
CA LEU A 415 -7.40 -4.55 27.12
C LEU A 415 -6.80 -3.64 28.20
N LEU A 416 -5.71 -2.94 27.89
CA LEU A 416 -5.10 -1.95 28.79
C LEU A 416 -6.08 -0.78 29.04
N GLU A 417 -6.67 -0.24 27.97
CA GLU A 417 -7.67 0.83 28.02
C GLU A 417 -9.08 0.37 28.44
N SER A 418 -9.24 -0.90 28.83
CA SER A 418 -10.52 -1.44 29.31
C SER A 418 -11.07 -0.73 30.55
N SER A 419 -10.23 -0.03 31.31
CA SER A 419 -10.65 0.79 32.46
C SER A 419 -11.48 2.02 32.05
N VAL A 420 -11.27 2.56 30.84
CA VAL A 420 -11.96 3.75 30.31
C VAL A 420 -13.39 3.42 29.86
N ALA A 421 -13.59 2.25 29.23
CA ALA A 421 -14.88 1.81 28.73
C ALA A 421 -15.16 0.31 29.03
N PRO A 422 -15.22 -0.12 30.30
CA PRO A 422 -15.25 -1.53 30.68
C PRO A 422 -16.49 -2.28 30.19
N ALA A 423 -17.62 -1.58 30.08
CA ALA A 423 -18.84 -2.14 29.50
C ALA A 423 -18.72 -2.39 27.98
N CYS A 424 -18.02 -1.52 27.25
CA CYS A 424 -17.80 -1.68 25.81
C CYS A 424 -16.87 -2.86 25.53
N VAL A 425 -15.69 -2.88 26.17
CA VAL A 425 -14.70 -3.98 26.01
C VAL A 425 -15.29 -5.33 26.41
N SER A 426 -16.03 -5.39 27.53
CA SER A 426 -16.70 -6.62 27.97
C SER A 426 -17.73 -7.15 26.96
N LYS A 427 -18.54 -6.28 26.36
CA LYS A 427 -19.49 -6.66 25.30
C LYS A 427 -18.79 -7.09 24.01
N MET A 428 -17.73 -6.38 23.61
CA MET A 428 -16.96 -6.69 22.40
C MET A 428 -16.28 -8.06 22.50
N LEU A 429 -15.71 -8.41 23.66
CA LEU A 429 -14.93 -9.64 23.82
C LEU A 429 -15.76 -10.87 24.21
N ALA A 430 -16.91 -10.72 24.88
CA ALA A 430 -17.73 -11.84 25.33
C ALA A 430 -18.14 -12.85 24.21
N PRO A 431 -18.45 -12.45 22.96
CA PRO A 431 -18.72 -13.40 21.86
C PRO A 431 -17.48 -14.19 21.40
N HIS A 432 -16.28 -13.72 21.73
CA HIS A 432 -15.00 -14.20 21.20
C HIS A 432 -14.11 -14.90 22.24
N GLU A 433 -14.57 -15.07 23.48
CA GLU A 433 -13.86 -15.70 24.61
C GLU A 433 -13.13 -17.02 24.22
N LYS A 434 -13.86 -17.98 23.65
CA LYS A 434 -13.31 -19.27 23.17
C LYS A 434 -12.33 -19.16 21.99
N MET A 435 -12.34 -18.04 21.28
CA MET A 435 -11.40 -17.76 20.18
C MET A 435 -10.12 -17.13 20.74
N LEU A 436 -10.25 -16.20 21.68
CA LEU A 436 -9.15 -15.60 22.43
C LEU A 436 -8.32 -16.67 23.17
N GLU A 437 -8.98 -17.58 23.89
CA GLU A 437 -8.34 -18.73 24.54
C GLU A 437 -7.52 -19.58 23.55
N LYS A 438 -8.06 -19.84 22.36
CA LYS A 438 -7.37 -20.61 21.32
C LYS A 438 -6.17 -19.84 20.78
N ILE A 439 -6.33 -18.55 20.52
CA ILE A 439 -5.25 -17.66 20.05
C ILE A 439 -4.12 -17.66 21.07
N VAL A 440 -4.39 -17.36 22.35
CA VAL A 440 -3.39 -17.39 23.43
C VAL A 440 -2.68 -18.75 23.52
N ASN A 441 -3.44 -19.85 23.48
CA ASN A 441 -2.87 -21.20 23.55
C ASN A 441 -2.09 -21.66 22.30
N TYR A 442 -2.40 -21.13 21.12
CA TYR A 442 -1.64 -21.40 19.89
C TYR A 442 -0.41 -20.53 19.80
N ALA A 443 -0.56 -19.24 20.04
CA ALA A 443 0.50 -18.26 19.94
C ALA A 443 1.63 -18.59 20.93
N ARG A 444 1.33 -19.03 22.17
CA ARG A 444 2.31 -19.52 23.17
C ARG A 444 3.30 -20.59 22.63
N ARG A 445 2.98 -21.26 21.52
CA ARG A 445 3.79 -22.30 20.88
C ARG A 445 4.64 -21.79 19.71
N ILE A 446 4.57 -20.50 19.39
CA ILE A 446 5.32 -19.83 18.32
C ILE A 446 6.36 -18.92 18.99
N ASN A 447 7.63 -19.30 18.95
CA ASN A 447 8.69 -18.59 19.67
C ASN A 447 8.79 -17.10 19.27
N THR A 448 8.62 -16.79 17.98
CA THR A 448 8.66 -15.43 17.41
C THR A 448 7.71 -14.44 18.08
N TYR A 449 6.60 -14.92 18.66
CA TYR A 449 5.56 -14.06 19.24
C TYR A 449 5.54 -14.04 20.77
N ARG A 450 6.43 -14.80 21.42
CA ARG A 450 6.38 -15.12 22.86
C ARG A 450 6.12 -13.90 23.75
N GLU A 451 6.80 -12.79 23.47
CA GLU A 451 6.73 -11.55 24.24
C GLU A 451 5.39 -10.83 24.04
N ALA A 452 5.00 -10.55 22.79
CA ALA A 452 3.70 -9.94 22.45
C ALA A 452 2.49 -10.72 23.02
N ILE A 453 2.62 -12.05 23.16
CA ILE A 453 1.58 -12.90 23.77
C ILE A 453 1.63 -12.83 25.29
N GLN A 454 2.81 -12.74 25.91
CA GLN A 454 2.95 -12.60 27.34
C GLN A 454 2.32 -11.27 27.79
N ASP A 455 2.61 -10.19 27.08
CA ASP A 455 1.95 -8.90 27.25
C ASP A 455 0.42 -8.99 27.12
N LEU A 456 -0.08 -9.68 26.08
CA LEU A 456 -1.51 -9.90 25.89
C LEU A 456 -2.13 -10.70 27.05
N ILE A 457 -1.44 -11.72 27.56
CA ILE A 457 -1.87 -12.52 28.71
C ILE A 457 -1.96 -11.63 29.95
N ASP A 458 -0.94 -10.81 30.21
CA ASP A 458 -0.86 -9.98 31.41
C ASP A 458 -1.91 -8.85 31.37
N ALA A 459 -2.18 -8.26 30.19
CA ALA A 459 -3.32 -7.36 29.98
C ALA A 459 -4.68 -8.06 30.18
N THR A 460 -4.82 -9.28 29.66
CA THR A 460 -6.05 -10.09 29.84
C THR A 460 -6.30 -10.45 31.30
N LEU A 461 -5.27 -10.84 32.04
CA LEU A 461 -5.34 -11.20 33.45
C LEU A 461 -5.60 -9.98 34.34
N SER A 462 -5.10 -8.81 33.96
CA SER A 462 -5.34 -7.53 34.63
C SER A 462 -6.77 -7.00 34.42
N THR A 463 -7.49 -7.49 33.40
CA THR A 463 -8.86 -7.08 33.07
C THR A 463 -9.89 -7.82 33.96
N PRO A 464 -10.54 -7.16 34.95
CA PRO A 464 -11.28 -7.87 36.00
C PRO A 464 -12.55 -8.61 35.55
N SER A 465 -13.12 -8.20 34.41
CA SER A 465 -14.30 -8.84 33.79
C SER A 465 -13.96 -10.18 33.12
N LEU A 466 -12.74 -10.34 32.59
CA LEU A 466 -12.27 -11.55 31.93
C LEU A 466 -11.60 -12.51 32.92
N HIS A 467 -10.85 -11.97 33.88
CA HIS A 467 -10.14 -12.75 34.91
C HIS A 467 -11.06 -13.76 35.63
N LYS A 468 -12.30 -13.34 35.97
CA LYS A 468 -13.28 -14.20 36.67
C LYS A 468 -13.79 -15.41 35.88
N ARG A 469 -13.61 -15.46 34.55
CA ARG A 469 -14.08 -16.57 33.70
C ARG A 469 -12.94 -17.46 33.19
N LEU A 470 -11.83 -16.86 32.79
CA LEU A 470 -10.65 -17.61 32.33
C LEU A 470 -10.00 -18.43 33.46
N VAL A 471 -10.09 -17.98 34.71
CA VAL A 471 -9.56 -18.72 35.88
C VAL A 471 -10.45 -19.91 36.26
N THR A 472 -11.78 -19.85 36.07
CA THR A 472 -12.68 -20.98 36.37
C THR A 472 -12.41 -22.20 35.47
N ASP A 473 -12.20 -22.00 34.17
CA ASP A 473 -11.87 -23.09 33.24
C ASP A 473 -10.45 -23.64 33.45
N HIS A 474 -9.54 -22.83 34.00
CA HIS A 474 -8.20 -23.31 34.35
C HIS A 474 -8.20 -24.30 35.54
N HIS A 475 -9.13 -24.15 36.49
CA HIS A 475 -9.32 -25.12 37.57
C HIS A 475 -9.97 -26.42 37.07
N GLU A 476 -10.99 -26.38 36.21
CA GLU A 476 -11.60 -27.60 35.66
C GLU A 476 -10.65 -28.41 34.76
N SER A 477 -9.85 -27.73 33.94
CA SER A 477 -8.87 -28.39 33.06
C SER A 477 -7.68 -29.00 33.82
N THR A 478 -7.33 -28.46 34.98
CA THR A 478 -6.28 -29.03 35.84
C THR A 478 -6.79 -30.23 36.64
N GLN A 479 -8.04 -30.21 37.12
CA GLN A 479 -8.64 -31.36 37.83
C GLN A 479 -8.87 -32.58 36.92
N LYS A 480 -9.23 -32.38 35.64
CA LYS A 480 -9.38 -33.47 34.66
C LYS A 480 -8.09 -34.17 34.23
N ASN A 481 -6.91 -33.60 34.54
CA ASN A 481 -5.61 -34.24 34.33
C ASN A 481 -5.04 -34.90 35.61
N GLN A 482 -5.81 -34.95 36.70
CA GLN A 482 -5.45 -35.60 37.97
C GLN A 482 -6.51 -36.63 38.44
N SER A 483 -7.37 -37.09 37.53
CA SER A 483 -8.42 -38.12 37.77
C SER A 483 -8.21 -39.32 36.86
#